data_AF-A0A1K1PWB8-F1
#
_entry.id   AF-A0A1K1PWB8-F1
#
_cell.length_a   1.000
_cell.length_b   1.000
_cell.length_c   1.000
_cell.angle_alpha   90.00
_cell.angle_beta   90.00
_cell.angle_gamma   90.00
#
_symmetry.space_group_name_H-M   'P 1'
#
loop_
_entity.id
_entity.type
_entity.pdbx_description
1 polymer ?
#
loop_
_entity_poly.entity_id
_entity_poly.type
_entity_poly.pdbx_seq_one_letter_code
_entity_poly.pdbx_strand_id
1 'polypeptide(L)' 'MLFNSTRFRIDPTPRRADGEYIAHVRITTVLLDGGEREVHASGDLAGFDARDDAVAYATKWAEGWLTAQFG' A
#
# COMPACT_ATOMS: atom_id res chain seq x y z
N MET A 1 21.26 -9.66 -1.33
CA MET A 1 20.55 -9.14 -2.51
C MET A 1 20.06 -7.74 -2.15
N LEU A 2 20.66 -6.70 -2.72
CA LEU A 2 20.24 -5.31 -2.49
C LEU A 2 18.99 -5.04 -3.32
N PHE A 3 17.83 -5.44 -2.78
CA PHE A 3 16.57 -4.90 -3.28
C PHE A 3 16.69 -3.39 -3.17
N ASN A 4 16.58 -2.69 -4.29
CA ASN A 4 16.55 -1.24 -4.33
C ASN A 4 15.24 -0.81 -3.65
N SER A 5 15.22 -0.80 -2.31
CA SER A 5 14.08 -0.41 -1.48
C SER A 5 13.63 1.03 -1.76
N THR A 6 14.44 1.81 -2.48
CA THR A 6 14.16 3.18 -2.90
C THR A 6 13.14 3.31 -4.03
N ARG A 7 12.68 2.22 -4.65
CA ARG A 7 11.73 2.32 -5.78
C ARG A 7 10.28 2.15 -5.41
N PHE A 8 9.93 1.38 -4.38
CA PHE A 8 8.52 1.12 -4.08
C PHE A 8 7.99 2.11 -3.05
N ARG A 9 6.92 2.82 -3.42
CA ARG A 9 6.20 3.73 -2.56
C ARG A 9 4.84 3.11 -2.21
N ILE A 10 4.67 2.88 -0.92
CA ILE A 10 3.42 2.36 -0.35
C ILE A 10 2.62 3.58 0.11
N ASP A 11 1.42 3.73 -0.42
CA ASP A 11 0.45 4.72 0.04
C ASP A 11 -0.69 3.98 0.74
N PRO A 12 -0.64 3.85 2.08
CA PRO A 12 -1.69 3.21 2.88
C PRO A 12 -2.77 4.22 3.27
N THR A 13 -3.09 5.19 2.41
CA THR A 13 -4.12 6.20 2.72
C THR A 13 -5.49 5.53 2.71
N PRO A 14 -6.16 5.42 3.87
CA PRO A 14 -7.46 4.78 3.92
C PRO A 14 -8.50 5.68 3.25
N ARG A 15 -9.41 5.06 2.51
CA ARG A 15 -10.57 5.75 1.94
C ARG A 15 -11.64 5.87 3.02
N ARG A 16 -12.20 7.05 3.22
CA ARG A 16 -13.36 7.21 4.10
C ARG A 16 -14.64 6.96 3.31
N ALA A 17 -15.44 6.00 3.74
CA ALA A 17 -16.73 5.67 3.14
C ALA A 17 -17.76 5.48 4.27
N ASP A 18 -18.89 6.16 4.19
CA ASP A 18 -20.05 5.98 5.09
C ASP A 18 -19.76 6.02 6.61
N GLY A 19 -18.70 6.73 7.02
CA GLY A 19 -18.30 6.85 8.43
C GLY A 19 -17.18 5.90 8.84
N GLU A 20 -16.87 4.90 8.02
CA GLU A 20 -15.80 3.93 8.22
C GLU A 20 -14.54 4.31 7.43
N TYR A 21 -13.39 3.83 7.90
CA TYR A 21 -12.10 3.91 7.23
C TYR A 21 -11.83 2.59 6.52
N ILE A 22 -11.96 2.61 5.20
CA ILE A 22 -11.63 1.47 4.36
C ILE A 22 -10.11 1.43 4.20
N ALA A 23 -9.50 0.40 4.78
CA ALA A 23 -8.11 0.07 4.54
C ALA A 23 -7.92 -0.15 3.04
N HIS A 24 -7.01 0.63 2.51
CA HIS A 24 -6.67 0.66 1.10
C HIS A 24 -5.16 0.82 1.02
N VAL A 25 -4.54 0.12 0.08
CA VAL A 25 -3.13 0.34 -0.18
C VAL A 25 -2.83 0.38 -1.66
N ARG A 26 -2.05 1.39 -2.02
CA ARG A 26 -1.56 1.60 -3.37
C ARG A 26 -0.05 1.50 -3.36
N ILE A 27 0.46 0.53 -4.10
CA ILE A 27 1.90 0.32 -4.28
C ILE A 27 2.27 0.88 -5.64
N THR A 28 3.09 1.91 -5.63
CA THR A 28 3.67 2.53 -6.82
C THR A 28 5.16 2.25 -6.85
N THR A 29 5.75 2.24 -8.03
CA THR A 29 7.19 2.13 -8.22
C THR A 29 7.70 3.31 -9.02
N VAL A 30 8.84 3.85 -8.60
CA VAL A 30 9.55 4.89 -9.33
C VAL A 30 10.42 4.22 -10.38
N LEU A 31 10.12 4.51 -11.64
CA LEU A 31 10.89 4.08 -12.80
C LEU A 31 12.21 4.86 -12.87
N LEU A 32 13.19 4.30 -13.59
CA LEU A 32 14.50 4.92 -13.81
C LEU A 32 14.40 6.30 -14.49
N ASP A 33 13.39 6.48 -15.33
CA ASP A 33 13.08 7.73 -16.02
C ASP A 33 12.42 8.79 -15.12
N GLY A 34 12.30 8.52 -13.81
CA GLY A 34 11.67 9.41 -12.82
C GLY A 34 10.13 9.36 -12.84
N GLY A 35 9.54 8.55 -13.72
CA GLY A 35 8.09 8.35 -13.77
C GLY A 35 7.60 7.43 -12.64
N GLU A 36 6.46 7.75 -12.05
CA GLU A 36 5.78 6.88 -11.08
C GLU A 36 4.81 5.96 -11.83
N ARG A 37 4.92 4.65 -11.58
CA ARG A 37 3.99 3.65 -12.12
C ARG A 37 3.28 2.93 -10.99
N GLU A 38 1.96 2.85 -11.07
CA GLU A 38 1.20 1.95 -10.21
C GLU A 38 1.59 0.50 -10.51
N VAL A 39 2.10 -0.19 -9.49
CA VAL A 39 2.45 -1.61 -9.56
C VAL A 39 1.23 -2.43 -9.18
N HIS A 40 0.60 -2.04 -8.08
CA HIS A 40 -0.53 -2.77 -7.53
C HIS A 40 -1.41 -1.86 -6.68
N ALA A 41 -2.71 -1.92 -6.90
CA ALA A 41 -3.69 -1.37 -5.99
C ALA A 41 -4.43 -2.53 -5.34
N SER A 42 -4.36 -2.64 -4.02
CA SER A 42 -5.04 -3.70 -3.29
C SER A 42 -6.56 -3.61 -3.37
N GLY A 43 -7.10 -2.46 -3.76
CA GLY A 43 -8.53 -2.17 -3.68
C GLY A 43 -8.97 -1.92 -2.24
N ASP A 44 -10.22 -2.26 -1.94
CA ASP A 44 -10.80 -2.17 -0.60
C ASP A 44 -10.47 -3.45 0.17
N LEU A 45 -9.56 -3.36 1.16
CA LEU A 45 -9.12 -4.51 1.95
C LEU A 45 -10.15 -4.86 3.03
N ALA A 46 -10.50 -3.90 3.87
CA ALA A 46 -11.43 -4.04 4.98
C ALA A 46 -11.87 -2.66 5.51
N GLY A 47 -13.07 -2.59 6.10
CA GLY A 47 -13.53 -1.40 6.82
C GLY A 47 -13.10 -1.44 8.28
N PHE A 48 -12.69 -0.29 8.82
CA PHE A 48 -12.34 -0.10 10.22
C PHE A 48 -12.99 1.17 10.76
N ASP A 49 -13.43 1.16 12.01
CA ASP A 49 -13.92 2.37 12.68
C ASP A 49 -12.81 3.42 12.91
N ALA A 50 -11.57 2.96 13.08
CA ALA A 50 -10.42 3.81 13.34
C ALA A 50 -9.48 3.88 12.13
N ARG A 51 -9.04 5.11 11.83
CA ARG A 51 -8.08 5.38 10.76
C ARG A 51 -6.74 4.67 11.01
N ASP A 52 -6.30 4.65 12.26
CA ASP A 52 -4.99 4.09 12.62
C ASP A 52 -4.94 2.58 12.37
N ASP A 53 -6.00 1.86 12.73
CA ASP A 53 -6.16 0.43 12.43
C ASP A 53 -6.17 0.16 10.93
N ALA A 54 -6.91 0.96 10.15
CA ALA A 54 -6.95 0.84 8.70
C ALA A 54 -5.55 1.02 8.06
N VAL A 55 -4.80 2.04 8.51
CA VAL A 55 -3.43 2.31 8.03
C VAL A 55 -2.47 1.20 8.44
N ALA A 56 -2.53 0.74 9.70
CA ALA A 56 -1.66 -0.31 10.21
C ALA A 56 -1.90 -1.64 9.47
N TYR A 57 -3.17 -1.98 9.20
CA TYR A 57 -3.54 -3.16 8.44
C TYR A 57 -3.06 -3.06 6.98
N ALA A 58 -3.34 -1.93 6.31
CA ALA A 58 -2.93 -1.66 4.94
C ALA A 58 -1.39 -1.73 4.77
N THR A 59 -0.65 -1.21 5.74
CA THR A 59 0.82 -1.22 5.74
C THR A 59 1.36 -2.63 5.88
N LYS A 60 0.89 -3.41 6.87
CA LYS A 60 1.30 -4.81 7.06
C LYS A 60 1.00 -5.68 5.85
N TRP A 61 -0.17 -5.48 5.24
CA TRP A 61 -0.55 -6.18 4.03
C TRP A 61 0.44 -5.88 2.89
N ALA A 62 0.79 -4.61 2.68
CA ALA A 62 1.71 -4.23 1.62
C ALA A 62 3.14 -4.75 1.84
N GLU A 63 3.64 -4.76 3.07
CA GLU A 63 4.92 -5.38 3.40
C GLU A 63 4.91 -6.89 3.10
N GLY A 64 3.84 -7.59 3.48
CA GLY A 64 3.66 -9.01 3.17
C GLY A 64 3.57 -9.26 1.66
N TRP A 65 2.84 -8.43 0.92
CA TRP A 65 2.72 -8.52 -0.53
C TRP A 65 4.06 -8.29 -1.23
N LEU A 66 4.80 -7.25 -0.82
CA LEU A 66 6.14 -6.96 -1.36
C LEU A 66 7.11 -8.11 -1.08
N THR A 67 7.05 -8.69 0.12
CA THR A 67 7.86 -9.86 0.49
C THR A 67 7.46 -11.10 -0.31
N ALA A 68 6.18 -11.31 -0.59
CA ALA A 68 5.73 -12.44 -1.41
C ALA A 68 6.07 -12.28 -2.91
N GLN A 69 6.03 -11.06 -3.44
CA GLN A 69 6.30 -10.78 -4.85
C GLN A 69 7.79 -10.64 -5.18
N PHE A 70 8.59 -10.16 -4.24
CA PHE A 70 9.99 -9.85 -4.47
C PHE A 70 10.95 -10.57 -3.50
N GLY A 71 10.46 -11.22 -2.44
CA GLY A 71 11.30 -11.94 -1.47
C GLY A 71 11.74 -13.32 -1.91
#